data_AF-A0A349K8I9-F1
#
_entry.id   AF-A0A349K8I9-F1
#
_cell.length_a   1.000
_cell.length_b   1.000
_cell.length_c   1.000
_cell.angle_alpha   90.00
_cell.angle_beta   90.00
_cell.angle_gamma   90.00
#
_symmetry.space_group_name_H-M   'P 1'
#
loop_
_entity.id
_entity.type
_entity.pdbx_description
1 polymer ?
#
loop_
_entity_poly.entity_id
_entity_poly.type
_entity_poly.pdbx_seq_one_letter_code
_entity_poly.pdbx_strand_id
1 'polypeptide(L)'
;MDYIAAHNSAVPENSNPILEINENKNPAPTPEQISLGQNLFQGTERFSEDGAACNSCHDVKNDAVIGGGILAKDLTTVFSRMGKAGVEAVLGQAPYPVMQAAYENYPLTEQEIAALIAFLQDADSKGVLKQPRDYGLGLLASGVVGGLIIFALCGLLWRDRGKGSVNQAIYDRQVKSK
;
A
#
# COMPACT_ATOMS: atom_id res chain seq x y z
N MET A 1 55.22 -39.24 24.54
CA MET A 1 53.86 -38.70 24.31
C MET A 1 53.65 -37.55 25.28
N ASP A 2 54.41 -36.47 25.20
CA ASP A 2 54.40 -35.42 24.16
C ASP A 2 53.26 -34.42 24.38
N TYR A 3 53.66 -33.32 25.05
CA TYR A 3 53.27 -31.92 24.92
C TYR A 3 52.26 -31.57 23.80
N ILE A 4 51.22 -30.77 24.11
CA ILE A 4 50.99 -29.41 23.56
C ILE A 4 50.19 -28.60 24.59
N ALA A 5 50.81 -27.54 25.09
CA ALA A 5 50.19 -26.46 25.83
C ALA A 5 49.42 -25.55 24.86
N ALA A 6 48.20 -25.15 25.23
CA ALA A 6 47.47 -24.12 24.50
C ALA A 6 48.20 -22.78 24.65
N HIS A 7 48.86 -22.32 23.59
CA HIS A 7 49.33 -20.95 23.50
C HIS A 7 48.12 -20.02 23.34
N ASN A 8 47.71 -19.40 24.45
CA ASN A 8 46.94 -18.17 24.41
C ASN A 8 47.86 -17.06 23.92
N SER A 9 47.83 -16.76 22.63
CA SER A 9 48.44 -15.54 22.12
C SER A 9 47.66 -14.35 22.67
N ALA A 10 48.32 -13.59 23.55
CA ALA A 10 47.88 -12.28 23.97
C ALA A 10 47.58 -11.43 22.72
N VAL A 11 46.33 -11.02 22.57
CA VAL A 11 45.92 -10.01 21.60
C VAL A 11 46.60 -8.71 22.02
N PRO A 12 47.43 -8.07 21.19
CA PRO A 12 48.01 -6.79 21.53
C PRO A 12 46.89 -5.76 21.59
N GLU A 13 46.82 -5.07 22.73
CA GLU A 13 45.98 -3.92 22.99
C GLU A 13 46.36 -2.79 22.02
N ASN A 14 45.75 -2.80 20.83
CA ASN A 14 45.82 -1.72 19.87
C ASN A 14 44.97 -0.57 20.41
N SER A 15 45.63 0.34 21.11
CA SER A 15 45.13 1.66 21.47
C SER A 15 45.05 2.55 20.23
N ASN A 16 44.04 2.33 19.39
CA ASN A 16 43.54 3.37 18.50
C ASN A 16 42.05 3.51 18.76
N PRO A 17 41.55 4.73 19.05
CA PRO A 17 40.14 4.93 19.33
C PRO A 17 39.36 4.48 18.10
N ILE A 18 38.55 3.44 18.28
CA ILE A 18 37.48 3.10 17.35
C ILE A 18 36.67 4.39 17.24
N LEU A 19 36.78 5.05 16.09
CA LEU A 19 35.96 6.19 15.74
C LEU A 19 34.54 5.76 15.98
N GLU A 20 33.90 6.40 16.96
CA GLU A 20 32.47 6.28 17.21
C GLU A 20 31.78 6.53 15.87
N ILE A 21 31.32 5.45 15.23
CA ILE A 21 30.30 5.53 14.20
C ILE A 21 29.10 6.10 14.92
N ASN A 22 28.97 7.42 14.78
CA ASN A 22 27.90 8.27 15.25
C ASN A 22 26.58 7.78 14.67
N GLU A 23 26.01 6.75 15.29
CA GLU A 23 24.75 6.07 15.01
C GLU A 23 23.50 6.98 15.20
N ASN A 24 23.69 8.30 15.25
CA ASN A 24 22.69 9.27 15.70
C ASN A 24 22.35 10.35 14.67
N LYS A 25 23.05 10.47 13.53
CA LYS A 25 22.69 11.50 12.53
C LYS A 25 21.73 10.97 11.48
N ASN A 26 20.60 10.41 11.90
CA ASN A 26 19.46 10.31 11.00
C ASN A 26 18.35 11.21 11.54
N PRO A 27 18.11 12.40 10.95
CA PRO A 27 17.01 13.24 11.38
C PRO A 27 15.71 12.43 11.27
N ALA A 28 14.81 12.63 12.22
CA ALA A 28 13.47 12.04 12.15
C ALA A 28 12.83 12.41 10.81
N PRO A 29 12.05 11.51 10.19
CA PRO A 29 11.37 11.78 8.92
C PRO A 29 10.57 13.09 9.00
N THR A 30 10.80 14.02 8.08
CA THR A 30 9.97 15.23 8.02
C THR A 30 8.61 14.90 7.41
N PRO A 31 7.54 15.66 7.74
CA PRO A 31 6.23 15.46 7.13
C PRO A 31 6.26 15.52 5.59
N GLU A 32 7.10 16.38 5.03
CA GLU A 32 7.28 16.53 3.58
C GLU A 32 7.89 15.27 2.97
N GLN A 33 8.88 14.65 3.63
CA GLN A 33 9.48 13.39 3.17
C GLN A 33 8.50 12.23 3.21
N ILE A 34 7.68 12.15 4.26
CA ILE A 34 6.62 11.14 4.38
C ILE A 34 5.61 11.32 3.23
N SER A 35 5.18 12.55 2.97
CA SER A 35 4.23 12.84 1.89
C SER A 35 4.80 12.51 0.51
N LEU A 36 6.08 12.85 0.26
CA LEU A 36 6.75 12.52 -0.99
C LEU A 36 6.86 10.99 -1.16
N GLY A 37 7.33 10.29 -0.12
CA GLY A 37 7.44 8.83 -0.13
C GLY A 37 6.11 8.14 -0.38
N GLN A 38 5.02 8.66 0.20
CA GLN A 38 3.67 8.18 -0.06
C GLN A 38 3.27 8.37 -1.53
N ASN A 39 3.51 9.56 -2.09
CA ASN A 39 3.17 9.86 -3.49
C ASN A 39 3.93 9.00 -4.48
N LEU A 40 5.21 8.77 -4.24
CA LEU A 40 6.07 7.87 -5.02
C LEU A 40 5.62 6.42 -4.89
N PHE A 41 5.31 5.97 -3.67
CA PHE A 41 4.84 4.62 -3.42
C PHE A 41 3.56 4.29 -4.22
N GLN A 42 2.60 5.22 -4.23
CA GLN A 42 1.32 5.02 -4.90
C GLN A 42 1.33 5.39 -6.40
N GLY A 43 2.43 5.98 -6.89
CA GLY A 43 2.59 6.40 -8.27
C GLY A 43 1.79 7.65 -8.67
N THR A 44 1.31 8.45 -7.71
CA THR A 44 0.75 9.78 -8.04
C THR A 44 1.83 10.78 -8.41
N GLU A 45 3.04 10.55 -7.89
CA GLU A 45 4.26 11.18 -8.36
C GLU A 45 5.13 10.09 -8.99
N ARG A 46 5.68 10.38 -10.17
CA ARG A 46 6.57 9.44 -10.85
C ARG A 46 7.97 9.52 -10.27
N PHE A 47 8.66 8.39 -10.23
CA PHE A 47 10.10 8.39 -10.04
C PHE A 47 10.79 9.16 -11.17
N SER A 48 11.87 9.82 -10.84
CA SER A 48 12.72 10.61 -11.75
C SER A 48 13.23 9.79 -12.92
N GLU A 49 13.59 8.53 -12.68
CA GLU A 49 14.04 7.58 -13.70
C GLU A 49 12.90 6.68 -14.22
N ASP A 50 11.63 7.09 -14.13
CA ASP A 50 10.44 6.36 -14.64
C ASP A 50 10.27 4.92 -14.10
N GLY A 51 10.83 4.62 -12.93
CA GLY A 51 10.65 3.34 -12.23
C GLY A 51 9.18 3.00 -11.95
N ALA A 52 8.89 1.72 -11.77
CA ALA A 52 7.54 1.27 -11.44
C ALA A 52 7.13 1.75 -10.03
N ALA A 53 5.88 2.18 -9.86
CA ALA A 53 5.32 2.52 -8.54
C ALA A 53 5.28 1.28 -7.64
N CYS A 54 5.62 1.43 -6.36
CA CYS A 54 5.72 0.31 -5.43
C CYS A 54 4.37 -0.40 -5.22
N ASN A 55 3.27 0.36 -5.22
CA ASN A 55 1.91 -0.16 -5.06
C ASN A 55 1.43 -1.06 -6.21
N SER A 56 2.15 -1.10 -7.34
CA SER A 56 1.84 -2.03 -8.44
C SER A 56 2.02 -3.49 -8.04
N CYS A 57 2.96 -3.75 -7.12
CA CYS A 57 3.31 -5.10 -6.65
C CYS A 57 3.04 -5.30 -5.16
N HIS A 58 3.16 -4.24 -4.36
CA HIS A 58 3.05 -4.29 -2.91
C HIS A 58 1.78 -3.60 -2.40
N ASP A 59 1.31 -4.04 -1.24
CA ASP A 59 0.29 -3.34 -0.47
C ASP A 59 0.91 -2.70 0.78
N VAL A 60 0.27 -1.63 1.26
CA VAL A 60 0.62 -0.97 2.53
C VAL A 60 -0.65 -0.43 3.18
N LYS A 61 -0.89 -0.78 4.44
CA LYS A 61 -2.01 -0.22 5.20
C LYS A 61 -1.67 1.20 5.62
N ASN A 62 -2.22 2.16 4.89
CA ASN A 62 -2.13 3.58 5.18
C ASN A 62 -3.47 4.26 4.85
N ASP A 63 -3.82 5.34 5.54
CA ASP A 63 -5.09 6.05 5.35
C ASP A 63 -5.23 6.64 3.93
N ALA A 64 -4.10 6.98 3.29
CA ALA A 64 -4.07 7.71 2.02
C ALA A 64 -3.70 6.83 0.80
N VAL A 65 -3.12 5.65 1.00
CA VAL A 65 -2.87 4.70 -0.10
C VAL A 65 -4.10 3.83 -0.29
N ILE A 66 -4.80 3.99 -1.42
CA ILE A 66 -6.02 3.25 -1.73
C ILE A 66 -5.64 1.94 -2.44
N GLY A 67 -5.26 0.95 -1.63
CA GLY A 67 -4.92 -0.40 -2.08
C GLY A 67 -3.57 -0.50 -2.79
N GLY A 68 -3.15 -1.73 -3.02
CA GLY A 68 -1.90 -2.07 -3.67
C GLY A 68 -1.90 -3.49 -4.22
N GLY A 69 -0.76 -3.89 -4.78
CA GLY A 69 -0.57 -5.19 -5.38
C GLY A 69 -0.47 -6.30 -4.33
N ILE A 70 -1.01 -7.47 -4.69
CA ILE A 70 -0.89 -8.71 -3.90
C ILE A 70 0.18 -9.67 -4.45
N LEU A 71 0.93 -9.22 -5.47
CA LEU A 71 1.95 -10.03 -6.12
C LEU A 71 3.19 -10.19 -5.24
N ALA A 72 3.50 -9.16 -4.45
CA ALA A 72 4.63 -9.15 -3.52
C ALA A 72 4.14 -8.97 -2.07
N LYS A 73 5.08 -9.01 -1.12
CA LYS A 73 4.77 -9.01 0.31
C LYS A 73 4.22 -7.65 0.76
N ASP A 74 3.20 -7.66 1.62
CA ASP A 74 2.70 -6.46 2.31
C ASP A 74 3.85 -5.76 3.05
N LEU A 75 3.96 -4.44 2.86
CA LEU A 75 5.02 -3.62 3.41
C LEU A 75 4.60 -2.84 4.66
N THR A 76 3.37 -3.04 5.16
CA THR A 76 2.84 -2.36 6.34
C THR A 76 3.78 -2.46 7.54
N THR A 77 4.30 -3.67 7.81
CA THR A 77 5.18 -3.92 8.98
C THR A 77 6.63 -4.16 8.59
N VAL A 78 7.09 -3.59 7.47
CA VAL A 78 8.43 -3.90 6.93
C VAL A 78 9.55 -3.41 7.85
N PHE A 79 9.38 -2.25 8.50
CA PHE A 79 10.38 -1.70 9.41
C PHE A 79 10.53 -2.52 10.68
N SER A 80 9.42 -2.98 11.25
CA SER A 80 9.41 -3.89 12.40
C SER A 80 10.09 -5.24 12.08
N ARG A 81 10.07 -5.68 10.81
CA ARG A 81 10.64 -6.98 10.40
C ARG A 81 12.13 -6.95 10.10
N MET A 82 12.65 -5.86 9.51
CA MET A 82 14.05 -5.81 9.04
C MET A 82 14.82 -4.56 9.41
N GLY A 83 14.16 -3.59 10.07
CA GLY A 83 14.77 -2.31 10.44
C GLY A 83 15.07 -1.41 9.24
N LYS A 84 15.52 -0.19 9.53
CA LYS A 84 15.86 0.81 8.51
C LYS A 84 16.91 0.29 7.53
N ALA A 85 18.02 -0.24 8.05
CA ALA A 85 19.14 -0.71 7.23
C ALA A 85 18.74 -1.85 6.29
N GLY A 86 17.85 -2.75 6.73
CA GLY A 86 17.33 -3.82 5.88
C GLY A 86 16.47 -3.29 4.74
N VAL A 87 15.61 -2.31 5.01
CA VAL A 87 14.77 -1.67 3.98
C VAL A 87 15.64 -0.90 2.98
N GLU A 88 16.61 -0.14 3.48
CA GLU A 88 17.55 0.63 2.67
C GLU A 88 18.38 -0.26 1.74
N ALA A 89 18.87 -1.40 2.24
CA ALA A 89 19.58 -2.38 1.43
C ALA A 89 18.70 -2.99 0.33
N VAL A 90 17.43 -3.29 0.62
CA VAL A 90 16.47 -3.81 -0.38
C VAL A 90 16.17 -2.78 -1.46
N LEU A 91 15.96 -1.52 -1.09
CA LEU A 91 15.68 -0.44 -2.05
C LEU A 91 16.91 -0.13 -2.92
N GLY A 92 18.11 -0.16 -2.35
CA GLY A 92 19.35 0.14 -3.08
C GLY A 92 19.83 -0.98 -4.00
N GLN A 93 19.55 -2.26 -3.67
CA GLN A 93 20.06 -3.40 -4.45
C GLN A 93 18.97 -4.16 -5.22
N ALA A 94 17.69 -3.97 -4.88
CA ALA A 94 16.58 -4.73 -5.45
C ALA A 94 16.84 -6.26 -5.52
N PRO A 95 17.10 -6.95 -4.39
CA PRO A 95 17.63 -8.33 -4.38
C PRO A 95 16.60 -9.40 -4.82
N TYR A 96 15.40 -9.01 -5.24
CA TYR A 96 14.34 -9.91 -5.67
C TYR A 96 14.21 -9.86 -7.20
N PRO A 97 14.23 -11.00 -7.93
CA PRO A 97 14.31 -10.99 -9.40
C PRO A 97 13.27 -10.12 -10.12
N VAL A 98 12.02 -10.10 -9.63
CA VAL A 98 10.95 -9.27 -10.21
C VAL A 98 11.20 -7.78 -9.96
N MET A 99 11.66 -7.43 -8.76
CA MET A 99 12.01 -6.06 -8.41
C MET A 99 13.26 -5.60 -9.16
N GLN A 100 14.27 -6.46 -9.28
CA GLN A 100 15.49 -6.21 -10.03
C GLN A 100 15.16 -5.88 -11.49
N ALA A 101 14.34 -6.72 -12.14
CA ALA A 101 13.91 -6.46 -13.52
C ALA A 101 13.11 -5.16 -13.67
N ALA A 102 12.34 -4.76 -12.65
CA ALA A 102 11.57 -3.53 -12.67
C ALA A 102 12.44 -2.25 -12.57
N TYR A 103 13.59 -2.31 -11.90
CA TYR A 103 14.45 -1.16 -11.63
C TYR A 103 15.84 -1.22 -12.31
N GLU A 104 16.16 -2.28 -13.07
CA GLU A 104 17.46 -2.48 -13.73
C GLU A 104 17.88 -1.28 -14.60
N ASN A 105 16.95 -0.74 -15.38
CA ASN A 105 17.17 0.41 -16.26
C ASN A 105 16.52 1.71 -15.74
N TYR A 106 15.91 1.64 -14.55
CA TYR A 106 15.06 2.69 -14.00
C TYR A 106 15.37 2.84 -12.49
N PRO A 107 16.62 3.14 -12.10
CA PRO A 107 17.05 3.05 -10.71
C PRO A 107 16.40 4.13 -9.83
N LEU A 108 16.26 3.83 -8.54
CA LEU A 108 15.81 4.81 -7.55
C LEU A 108 16.97 5.71 -7.13
N THR A 109 16.71 7.01 -7.02
CA THR A 109 17.67 7.98 -6.49
C THR A 109 17.75 7.93 -4.97
N GLU A 110 18.85 8.40 -4.38
CA GLU A 110 19.02 8.44 -2.92
C GLU A 110 17.92 9.26 -2.22
N GLN A 111 17.43 10.32 -2.88
CA GLN A 111 16.37 11.18 -2.36
C GLN A 111 15.03 10.45 -2.31
N GLU A 112 14.71 9.69 -3.37
CA GLU A 112 13.50 8.87 -3.44
C GLU A 112 13.57 7.72 -2.43
N ILE A 113 14.72 7.06 -2.30
CA ILE A 113 14.95 6.01 -1.30
C ILE A 113 14.71 6.56 0.11
N ALA A 114 15.27 7.73 0.43
CA ALA A 114 15.07 8.36 1.73
C ALA A 114 13.59 8.70 2.00
N ALA A 115 12.87 9.19 0.98
CA ALA A 115 11.43 9.47 1.09
C ALA A 115 10.61 8.19 1.28
N LEU A 116 10.89 7.13 0.53
CA LEU A 116 10.24 5.82 0.68
C LEU A 116 10.48 5.22 2.08
N ILE A 117 11.71 5.33 2.60
CA ILE A 117 12.07 4.92 3.96
C ILE A 117 11.23 5.71 4.99
N ALA A 118 11.15 7.04 4.84
CA ALA A 118 10.35 7.89 5.71
C ALA A 118 8.87 7.47 5.75
N PHE A 119 8.28 7.23 4.57
CA PHE A 119 6.89 6.79 4.45
C PHE A 119 6.66 5.40 5.04
N LEU A 120 7.51 4.42 4.73
CA LEU A 120 7.36 3.06 5.22
C LEU A 120 7.57 2.96 6.74
N GLN A 121 8.43 3.80 7.31
CA GLN A 121 8.59 3.91 8.77
C GLN A 121 7.34 4.48 9.44
N ASP A 122 6.73 5.51 8.84
CA ASP A 122 5.47 6.09 9.29
C ASP A 122 4.32 5.08 9.19
N ALA A 123 4.24 4.33 8.08
CA ALA A 123 3.26 3.28 7.86
C ALA A 123 3.38 2.14 8.88
N ASP A 124 4.60 1.74 9.25
CA ASP A 124 4.83 0.72 10.29
C ASP A 124 4.38 1.22 11.66
N SER A 125 4.79 2.45 12.01
CA SER A 125 4.44 3.09 13.29
C SER A 125 2.93 3.27 13.46
N LYS A 126 2.23 3.65 12.38
CA LYS A 126 0.79 3.86 12.39
C LYS A 126 -0.01 2.59 12.15
N GLY A 127 0.51 1.63 11.37
CA GLY A 127 -0.15 0.38 11.01
C GLY A 127 -0.34 -0.57 12.19
N VAL A 128 0.51 -0.47 13.22
CA VAL A 128 0.32 -1.18 14.50
C VAL A 128 -0.82 -0.57 15.34
N LEU A 129 -1.03 0.75 15.24
CA LEU A 129 -1.97 1.50 16.10
C LEU A 129 -3.33 1.76 15.45
N LYS A 130 -3.41 1.84 14.12
CA LYS A 130 -4.63 2.14 13.38
C LYS A 130 -5.18 0.88 12.73
N GLN A 131 -6.40 0.51 13.12
CA GLN A 131 -7.22 -0.39 12.32
C GLN A 131 -7.49 0.32 10.98
N PRO A 132 -7.23 -0.33 9.82
CA PRO A 132 -7.46 0.30 8.54
C PRO A 132 -8.91 0.73 8.41
N ARG A 133 -9.15 1.89 7.79
CA ARG A 133 -10.50 2.34 7.44
C ARG A 133 -11.13 1.26 6.56
N ASP A 134 -12.24 0.69 7.00
CA ASP A 134 -12.95 -0.36 6.27
C ASP A 134 -13.68 0.25 5.06
N TYR A 135 -12.89 0.55 4.03
CA TYR A 135 -13.40 1.00 2.74
C TYR A 135 -14.30 -0.06 2.11
N GLY A 136 -14.11 -1.34 2.42
CA GLY A 136 -14.96 -2.43 1.95
C GLY A 136 -16.40 -2.24 2.39
N LEU A 137 -16.63 -2.02 3.69
CA LEU A 137 -17.98 -1.79 4.22
C LEU A 137 -18.58 -0.46 3.73
N GLY A 138 -17.78 0.60 3.61
CA GLY A 138 -18.24 1.88 3.06
C GLY A 138 -18.67 1.79 1.59
N LEU A 139 -17.91 1.04 0.78
CA LEU A 139 -18.23 0.80 -0.63
C LEU A 139 -19.48 -0.09 -0.78
N LEU A 140 -19.58 -1.14 0.05
CA LEU A 140 -20.75 -2.01 0.10
C LEU A 140 -22.01 -1.20 0.47
N ALA A 141 -21.94 -0.42 1.54
CA ALA A 141 -23.07 0.39 2.01
C ALA A 141 -23.49 1.41 0.96
N SER A 142 -22.55 2.13 0.33
CA SER A 142 -22.88 3.08 -0.73
C SER A 142 -23.45 2.40 -1.97
N GLY A 143 -22.95 1.21 -2.34
CA GLY A 143 -23.50 0.39 -3.41
C GLY A 143 -24.93 -0.08 -3.15
N VAL A 144 -25.24 -0.55 -1.92
CA VAL A 144 -26.60 -0.96 -1.53
C VAL A 144 -27.56 0.22 -1.57
N VAL A 145 -27.16 1.37 -1.02
CA VAL A 145 -27.98 2.59 -1.04
C VAL A 145 -28.25 3.03 -2.49
N GLY A 146 -27.21 3.09 -3.33
CA GLY A 146 -27.36 3.43 -4.75
C GLY A 146 -28.27 2.45 -5.49
N GLY A 147 -28.11 1.14 -5.24
CA GLY A 147 -28.96 0.10 -5.81
C GLY A 147 -30.43 0.25 -5.43
N LEU A 148 -30.73 0.48 -4.15
CA LEU A 148 -32.10 0.68 -3.66
C LEU A 148 -32.75 1.91 -4.30
N ILE A 149 -32.01 3.01 -4.47
CA ILE A 149 -32.51 4.22 -5.14
C ILE A 149 -32.88 3.91 -6.59
N ILE A 150 -32.01 3.22 -7.34
CA ILE A 150 -32.28 2.84 -8.73
C ILE A 150 -33.50 1.92 -8.81
N PHE A 151 -33.59 0.89 -7.96
CA PHE A 151 -34.75 -0.01 -7.93
C PHE A 151 -36.05 0.73 -7.60
N ALA A 152 -36.02 1.68 -6.65
CA ALA A 152 -37.17 2.50 -6.31
C ALA A 152 -37.61 3.37 -7.49
N LEU A 153 -36.68 4.04 -8.17
CA LEU A 153 -36.97 4.85 -9.35
C LEU A 153 -37.53 4.00 -10.49
N CYS A 154 -36.93 2.85 -10.79
CA CYS A 154 -37.45 1.92 -11.79
C CYS A 154 -38.86 1.46 -11.42
N GLY A 155 -39.11 1.09 -10.16
CA GLY A 155 -40.44 0.70 -9.69
C GLY A 155 -41.47 1.81 -9.82
N LEU A 156 -41.12 3.05 -9.49
CA LEU A 156 -42.00 4.22 -9.63
C LEU A 156 -42.31 4.53 -11.10
N LEU A 157 -41.30 4.54 -11.97
CA LEU A 157 -41.47 4.80 -13.40
C LEU A 157 -42.28 3.69 -14.10
N TRP A 158 -42.10 2.43 -13.69
CA TRP A 158 -42.82 1.30 -14.27
C TRP A 158 -44.20 1.07 -13.67
N ARG A 159 -44.55 1.76 -12.57
CA ARG A 159 -45.79 1.55 -11.81
C ARG A 159 -47.05 1.69 -12.67
N ASP A 160 -47.03 2.56 -13.67
CA ASP A 160 -48.19 2.85 -14.50
C ASP A 160 -48.21 2.07 -15.82
N ARG A 161 -47.13 1.35 -16.15
CA ARG A 161 -46.98 0.66 -17.44
C ARG A 161 -47.65 -0.73 -17.48
N GLY A 162 -47.98 -1.31 -16.31
CA GLY A 162 -48.58 -2.66 -16.20
C GLY A 162 -50.02 -2.69 -15.67
N LYS A 163 -50.72 -1.55 -15.54
CA LYS A 163 -52.01 -1.47 -14.82
C LYS A 163 -53.24 -1.97 -15.59
N GLY A 164 -53.13 -2.27 -16.88
CA GLY A 164 -54.25 -2.74 -17.71
C GLY A 164 -53.97 -4.09 -18.35
N SER A 165 -55.00 -4.93 -18.49
CA SER A 165 -54.90 -6.11 -19.35
C SER A 165 -54.77 -5.67 -20.82
N VAL A 166 -54.10 -6.45 -21.66
CA VAL A 166 -53.97 -6.16 -23.10
C VAL A 166 -55.36 -6.01 -23.76
N ASN A 167 -56.37 -6.72 -23.24
CA ASN A 167 -57.74 -6.71 -23.72
C ASN A 167 -58.67 -5.76 -22.93
N GLN A 168 -58.14 -4.86 -22.09
CA GLN A 168 -58.97 -3.99 -21.23
C GLN A 168 -59.98 -3.19 -22.06
N ALA A 169 -59.54 -2.67 -23.22
CA ALA A 169 -60.39 -1.93 -24.15
C ALA A 169 -61.47 -2.80 -24.84
N ILE A 170 -61.34 -4.13 -24.85
CA ILE A 170 -62.37 -5.05 -25.33
C ILE A 170 -63.42 -5.26 -24.25
N TYR A 171 -62.99 -5.56 -23.02
CA TYR A 171 -63.90 -5.73 -21.88
C TYR A 171 -64.74 -4.49 -21.64
N ASP A 172 -64.14 -3.29 -21.60
CA ASP A 172 -64.84 -2.02 -21.36
C ASP A 172 -65.92 -1.71 -22.40
N ARG A 173 -65.78 -2.23 -23.63
CA ARG A 173 -66.80 -2.10 -24.69
C ARG A 173 -67.99 -3.05 -24.47
N GLN A 174 -67.73 -4.26 -23.99
CA GLN A 174 -68.78 -5.26 -23.73
C GLN A 174 -69.68 -4.87 -22.54
N VAL A 175 -69.14 -4.17 -21.54
CA VAL A 175 -69.94 -3.74 -20.37
C VAL A 175 -70.82 -2.51 -20.66
N LYS A 176 -70.47 -1.71 -21.68
CA LYS A 176 -71.22 -0.49 -22.06
C LYS A 176 -72.39 -0.76 -23.02
N SER A 177 -72.47 -1.92 -23.66
CA SER A 177 -73.50 -2.23 -24.67
C SER A 177 -74.75 -2.92 -24.10
N LYS A 178 -75.09 -2.67 -22.83
CA LYS A 178 -76.23 -3.31 -22.16
C LYS A 178 -77.40 -2.33 -21.99
#